data_AF-A0A350CJ97-F1
#
_entry.id   AF-A0A350CJ97-F1
#
_cell.length_a   1.000
_cell.length_b   1.000
_cell.length_c   1.000
_cell.angle_alpha   90.00
_cell.angle_beta   90.00
_cell.angle_gamma   90.00
#
_symmetry.space_group_name_H-M   'P 1'
#
loop_
_entity.id
_entity.type
_entity.pdbx_description
1 polymer ?
#
loop_
_entity_poly.entity_id
_entity_poly.type
_entity_poly.pdbx_seq_one_letter_code
_entity_poly.pdbx_strand_id
1 'polypeptide(L)'
;DHHDHHDERGALEHAGLAEPQQLQHASPAAERLALQLTGRTECDRIVVFDGNPRLIGSLAEIEIHDCTSTTLIGSIVTRELQFGSGSILPILS
;
A
#
# COMPACT_ATOMS: atom_id res chain seq x y z
N ASP A 1 -35.81 -39.65 -26.10
CA ASP A 1 -36.45 -38.39 -25.67
C ASP A 1 -35.41 -37.56 -24.92
N HIS A 2 -34.79 -36.48 -25.40
CA HIS A 2 -35.16 -35.33 -26.24
C HIS A 2 -36.23 -34.38 -25.66
N HIS A 3 -35.74 -33.29 -25.04
CA HIS A 3 -36.16 -31.87 -25.11
C HIS A 3 -35.16 -31.07 -24.23
N ASP A 4 -34.20 -30.27 -24.73
CA ASP A 4 -34.29 -28.93 -25.37
C ASP A 4 -35.25 -27.98 -24.63
N HIS A 5 -35.02 -26.69 -24.41
CA HIS A 5 -33.92 -25.70 -24.47
C HIS A 5 -34.56 -24.40 -23.90
N HIS A 6 -33.89 -23.25 -23.98
CA HIS A 6 -34.36 -21.88 -23.67
C HIS A 6 -34.43 -21.46 -22.17
N ASP A 7 -34.00 -20.27 -21.77
CA ASP A 7 -33.35 -19.13 -22.43
C ASP A 7 -32.95 -18.15 -21.31
N GLU A 8 -31.71 -17.69 -21.36
CA GLU A 8 -31.24 -16.31 -21.18
C GLU A 8 -31.69 -15.39 -20.01
N ARG A 9 -30.71 -14.53 -19.68
CA ARG A 9 -30.80 -13.13 -19.20
C ARG A 9 -30.50 -12.90 -17.73
N GLY A 10 -29.23 -12.55 -17.51
CA GLY A 10 -28.74 -11.89 -16.32
C GLY A 10 -27.33 -11.36 -16.57
N ALA A 11 -27.19 -10.46 -17.56
CA ALA A 11 -25.99 -9.65 -17.69
C ALA A 11 -25.86 -8.81 -16.41
N LEU A 12 -25.03 -9.28 -15.48
CA LEU A 12 -24.58 -8.53 -14.32
C LEU A 12 -23.10 -8.30 -14.54
N GLU A 13 -22.84 -7.14 -15.13
CA GLU A 13 -21.54 -6.52 -15.29
C GLU A 13 -20.89 -6.46 -13.92
N HIS A 14 -20.01 -7.42 -13.62
CA HIS A 14 -19.20 -7.36 -12.42
C HIS A 14 -18.14 -6.29 -12.64
N ALA A 15 -18.45 -5.11 -12.09
CA ALA A 15 -17.58 -3.98 -11.90
C ALA A 15 -16.13 -4.43 -11.64
N GLY A 16 -15.20 -3.84 -12.39
CA GLY A 16 -13.77 -4.12 -12.29
C GLY A 16 -13.32 -4.12 -10.86
N LEU A 17 -13.01 -5.31 -10.34
CA LEU A 17 -12.21 -5.48 -9.15
C LEU A 17 -10.87 -4.81 -9.46
N ALA A 18 -10.65 -3.64 -8.88
CA ALA A 18 -9.33 -3.04 -8.85
C ALA A 18 -8.37 -4.12 -8.34
N GLU A 19 -7.39 -4.49 -9.16
CA GLU A 19 -6.39 -5.46 -8.78
C GLU A 19 -5.80 -5.05 -7.43
N PRO A 20 -5.70 -5.96 -6.44
CA PRO A 20 -5.04 -5.66 -5.18
C PRO A 20 -3.60 -5.26 -5.53
N GLN A 21 -3.30 -3.97 -5.41
CA GLN A 21 -1.97 -3.43 -5.63
C GLN A 21 -1.05 -4.18 -4.67
N GLN A 22 -0.19 -5.03 -5.23
CA GLN A 22 0.69 -5.90 -4.47
C GLN A 22 1.58 -5.01 -3.60
N LEU A 23 1.30 -4.99 -2.29
CA LEU A 23 2.05 -4.25 -1.29
C LEU A 23 3.49 -4.76 -1.33
N GLN A 24 4.38 -3.94 -1.88
CA GLN A 24 5.78 -4.27 -2.05
C GLN A 24 6.52 -4.12 -0.72
N HIS A 25 7.09 -5.22 -0.23
CA HIS A 25 7.88 -5.24 1.00
C HIS A 25 9.20 -4.48 0.84
N ALA A 26 9.72 -3.98 1.96
CA ALA A 26 11.00 -3.30 2.00
C ALA A 26 12.15 -4.22 1.53
N SER A 27 13.12 -3.64 0.82
CA SER A 27 14.35 -4.37 0.48
C SER A 27 15.08 -4.85 1.75
N PRO A 28 15.74 -6.01 1.75
CA PRO A 28 16.47 -6.52 2.93
C PRO A 28 17.58 -5.58 3.43
N ALA A 29 18.07 -4.65 2.61
CA ALA A 29 18.97 -3.59 3.06
C ALA A 29 18.23 -2.49 3.83
N ALA A 30 17.00 -2.17 3.43
CA ALA A 30 16.15 -1.17 4.10
C ALA A 30 15.63 -1.69 5.44
N GLU A 31 15.28 -2.98 5.54
CA GLU A 31 14.89 -3.61 6.82
C GLU A 31 16.00 -3.50 7.88
N ARG A 32 17.26 -3.70 7.50
CA ARG A 32 18.40 -3.58 8.42
C ARG A 32 18.62 -2.16 8.95
N LEU A 33 18.10 -1.15 8.26
CA LEU A 33 18.21 0.26 8.63
C LEU A 33 16.91 0.82 9.22
N ALA A 34 15.85 0.00 9.26
CA ALA A 34 14.57 0.41 9.80
C ALA A 34 14.68 0.52 11.33
N LEU A 35 14.20 1.64 11.86
CA LEU A 35 14.02 1.85 13.30
C LEU A 35 12.52 1.75 13.60
N GLN A 36 12.18 1.26 14.78
CA GLN A 36 10.81 1.38 15.28
C GLN A 36 10.49 2.86 15.54
N LEU A 37 9.53 3.38 14.80
CA LEU A 37 9.02 4.73 14.91
C LEU A 37 7.65 4.74 15.55
N THR A 38 7.29 5.88 16.14
CA THR A 38 5.97 6.12 16.70
C THR A 38 5.41 7.42 16.15
N GLY A 39 4.12 7.41 15.81
CA GLY A 39 3.40 8.58 15.31
C GLY A 39 2.01 8.72 15.94
N ARG A 40 1.31 9.78 15.55
CA ARG A 40 -0.11 10.01 15.87
C ARG A 40 -0.92 10.02 14.58
N THR A 41 -2.08 9.38 14.59
CA THR A 41 -3.05 9.49 13.51
C THR A 41 -3.84 10.80 13.60
N GLU A 42 -4.63 11.10 12.58
CA GLU A 42 -5.54 12.26 12.59
C GLU A 42 -6.54 12.25 13.76
N CYS A 43 -6.92 11.05 14.22
CA CYS A 43 -7.83 10.84 15.34
C CYS A 43 -7.10 10.65 16.68
N ASP A 44 -5.84 11.07 16.76
CA ASP A 44 -4.99 11.06 17.96
C ASP A 44 -4.71 9.66 18.54
N ARG A 45 -4.70 8.60 17.72
CA ARG A 45 -4.25 7.28 18.16
C ARG A 45 -2.75 7.14 17.97
N ILE A 46 -2.09 6.44 18.91
CA ILE A 46 -0.67 6.11 18.80
C ILE A 46 -0.50 5.01 17.74
N VAL A 47 0.43 5.19 16.80
CA VAL A 47 0.82 4.19 15.80
C VAL A 47 2.28 3.81 16.02
N VAL A 48 2.59 2.52 15.96
CA VAL A 48 3.96 1.98 15.99
C VAL A 48 4.22 1.21 14.70
N PHE A 49 5.35 1.50 14.04
CA PHE A 49 5.74 0.90 12.77
C PHE A 49 7.26 0.95 12.60
N ASP A 50 7.82 0.04 11.80
CA ASP A 50 9.24 0.10 11.42
C ASP A 50 9.42 0.98 10.17
N GLY A 51 10.41 1.87 10.19
CA GLY A 51 10.61 2.83 9.10
C GLY A 51 11.94 3.56 9.12
N ASN A 52 12.17 4.36 8.08
CA ASN A 52 13.36 5.19 7.98
C ASN A 52 13.25 6.40 8.94
N PRO A 53 14.27 6.69 9.77
CA PRO A 53 14.24 7.85 10.69
C PRO A 53 13.93 9.21 10.04
N ARG A 54 14.14 9.34 8.71
CA ARG A 54 13.75 10.54 7.95
C ARG A 54 12.25 10.82 7.94
N LEU A 55 11.42 9.83 8.30
CA LEU A 55 9.97 10.00 8.39
C LEU A 55 9.54 10.82 9.62
N ILE A 56 10.42 11.03 10.60
CA ILE A 56 10.13 11.83 11.80
C ILE A 56 9.76 13.26 11.39
N GLY A 57 8.58 13.72 11.82
CA GLY A 57 8.06 15.05 11.48
C GLY A 57 7.39 15.15 10.10
N SER A 58 7.24 14.03 9.38
CA SER A 58 6.53 13.97 8.10
C SER A 58 5.20 13.21 8.22
N LEU A 59 4.32 13.39 7.24
CA LEU A 59 3.12 12.57 7.09
C LEU A 59 3.49 11.29 6.33
N ALA A 60 2.96 10.16 6.78
CA ALA A 60 3.21 8.85 6.22
C ALA A 60 1.91 8.04 6.16
N GLU A 61 1.69 7.32 5.05
CA GLU A 61 0.60 6.36 4.94
C GLU A 61 1.03 5.06 5.63
N ILE A 62 0.26 4.64 6.64
CA ILE A 62 0.53 3.41 7.42
C ILE A 62 -0.65 2.46 7.24
N GLU A 63 -0.36 1.23 6.82
CA GLU A 63 -1.33 0.14 6.81
C GLU A 63 -1.37 -0.50 8.19
N ILE A 64 -2.55 -0.61 8.79
CA ILE A 64 -2.74 -1.14 10.15
C ILE A 64 -3.06 -2.63 10.08
N HIS A 65 -2.26 -3.44 10.78
CA HIS A 65 -2.38 -4.90 10.82
C HIS A 65 -2.96 -5.41 12.15
N ASP A 66 -2.71 -4.67 13.24
CA ASP A 66 -3.20 -5.04 14.57
C ASP A 66 -3.50 -3.79 15.42
N CYS A 67 -4.34 -3.95 16.43
CA CYS A 67 -4.67 -2.89 17.37
C CYS A 67 -4.82 -3.38 18.81
N THR A 68 -4.35 -2.52 19.71
CA THR A 68 -4.56 -2.62 21.16
C THR A 68 -5.45 -1.48 21.62
N SER A 69 -5.78 -1.45 22.92
CA SER A 69 -6.62 -0.39 23.51
C SER A 69 -6.14 1.03 23.19
N THR A 70 -4.83 1.24 23.11
CA THR A 70 -4.23 2.59 22.95
C THR A 70 -3.33 2.73 21.73
N THR A 71 -2.92 1.62 21.11
CA THR A 71 -1.86 1.62 20.10
C THR A 71 -2.28 0.80 18.89
N LEU A 72 -2.03 1.35 17.71
CA LEU A 72 -2.15 0.67 16.43
C LEU A 72 -0.76 0.19 15.99
N ILE A 73 -0.70 -0.98 15.37
CA ILE A 73 0.53 -1.58 14.85
C ILE A 73 0.38 -1.70 13.34
N GLY A 74 1.38 -1.23 12.60
CA GLY A 74 1.30 -1.17 11.15
C GLY A 74 2.63 -1.15 10.44
N SER A 75 2.58 -1.10 9.12
CA SER A 75 3.75 -0.96 8.24
C SER A 75 3.62 0.24 7.33
N ILE A 76 4.75 0.87 7.01
CA ILE A 76 4.82 1.98 6.06
C ILE A 76 4.40 1.52 4.67
N VAL A 77 3.44 2.23 4.06
CA VAL A 77 3.10 2.04 2.65
C VAL A 77 4.07 2.88 1.82
N THR A 78 4.89 2.21 1.01
CA THR A 78 5.82 2.91 0.10
C THR A 78 5.38 2.74 -1.34
N ARG A 79 5.17 3.87 -2.03
CA ARG A 79 4.89 3.90 -3.47
C ARG A 79 6.19 4.24 -4.19
N GLU A 80 6.58 3.40 -5.16
CA GLU A 80 7.68 3.75 -6.05
C GLU A 80 7.19 4.86 -6.98
N LEU A 81 7.75 6.06 -6.84
CA LEU A 81 7.64 7.07 -7.88
C LEU A 81 8.64 6.69 -8.97
N GLN A 82 8.19 5.96 -9.98
CA GLN A 82 8.92 5.80 -11.23
C GLN A 82 8.97 7.16 -11.91
N PHE A 83 9.99 7.95 -11.58
CA PHE A 83 10.37 9.09 -12.42
C PHE A 83 10.72 8.50 -13.79
N GLY A 84 9.91 8.89 -14.79
CA GLY A 84 9.74 8.14 -16.02
C GLY A 84 11.04 7.58 -16.62
N SER A 85 10.96 6.35 -17.11
CA SER A 85 11.90 5.75 -18.05
C SER A 85 11.83 6.44 -19.43
N GLY A 86 11.72 7.77 -19.44
CA GLY A 86 11.79 8.63 -20.60
C GLY A 86 13.13 9.34 -20.55
N SER A 87 14.02 8.97 -21.46
CA SER A 87 15.37 9.49 -21.65
C SER A 87 15.42 11.03 -21.74
N ILE A 88 15.39 11.78 -20.62
CA ILE A 88 15.73 13.21 -20.58
C ILE A 88 16.35 13.60 -19.22
N LEU A 89 17.59 13.19 -18.97
CA LEU A 89 18.50 13.98 -18.15
C LEU A 89 19.40 14.76 -19.12
N PRO A 90 19.09 16.03 -19.49
CA PRO A 90 19.83 16.76 -20.52
C PRO A 90 21.15 17.36 -20.00
N ILE A 91 21.79 16.75 -19.00
CA ILE A 91 22.99 17.33 -18.36
C ILE A 91 24.31 16.84 -18.97
N LEU A 92 24.29 15.91 -19.92
CA LEU A 92 25.49 15.47 -20.65
C LEU A 92 25.17 15.07 -22.10
N SER A 93 25.12 16.05 -23.02
CA SER A 93 25.61 15.99 -24.41
C SER A 93 25.36 17.31 -25.13
#